data_AF-A0A927U7E5-F1
#
_entry.id   AF-A0A927U7E5-F1
#
_cell.length_a   1.000
_cell.length_b   1.000
_cell.length_c   1.000
_cell.angle_alpha   90.00
_cell.angle_beta   90.00
_cell.angle_gamma   90.00
#
_symmetry.space_group_name_H-M   'P 1'
#
loop_
_entity.id
_entity.type
_entity.pdbx_description
1 polymer ?
#
loop_
_entity_poly.entity_id
_entity_poly.type
_entity_poly.pdbx_seq_one_letter_code
_entity_poly.pdbx_strand_id
1 'polypeptide(L)'
;MSRILRQLKKHDKDICIYGLGKMGACMFWSFRECGMQEDYYADKDPNKQNLNIDGIKCISFDDLLKKDRSIILIVALYDYKSVVKSFVTMGFKNVYNYKEVLHAIRKEPKRNFKQIRSYEEAYKVKQVVKEWLCRGVKLNINDLLEG
;
A
#
# COMPACT_ATOMS: atom_id res chain seq x y z
N MET A 1 0.05 19.08 10.08
CA MET A 1 -0.25 17.95 9.17
C MET A 1 0.66 17.99 7.95
N SER A 2 1.32 16.87 7.63
CA SER A 2 2.25 16.77 6.49
C SER A 2 1.55 16.97 5.13
N ARG A 3 2.30 17.39 4.08
CA ARG A 3 1.75 17.57 2.72
C ARG A 3 1.14 16.27 2.17
N ILE A 4 1.84 15.15 2.36
CA ILE A 4 1.43 13.82 1.89
C ILE A 4 0.08 13.43 2.51
N LEU A 5 -0.05 13.58 3.83
CA LEU A 5 -1.30 13.22 4.51
C LEU A 5 -2.45 14.15 4.19
N ARG A 6 -2.18 15.43 3.95
CA ARG A 6 -3.22 16.36 3.49
C ARG A 6 -3.81 15.90 2.17
N GLN A 7 -2.99 15.41 1.24
CA GLN A 7 -3.46 14.88 -0.03
C GLN A 7 -4.25 13.58 0.16
N LEU A 8 -3.68 12.62 0.91
CA LEU A 8 -4.33 11.33 1.18
C LEU A 8 -5.69 11.48 1.87
N LYS A 9 -5.82 12.41 2.83
CA LYS A 9 -7.08 12.64 3.55
C LYS A 9 -8.11 13.46 2.77
N LYS A 10 -7.67 14.27 1.80
CA LYS A 10 -8.59 15.06 0.98
C LYS A 10 -9.43 14.16 0.07
N HIS A 11 -8.86 13.01 -0.33
CA HIS A 11 -9.52 11.98 -1.15
C HIS A 11 -10.13 12.58 -2.43
N ASP A 12 -9.43 13.53 -3.05
CA ASP A 12 -9.83 14.15 -4.33
C ASP A 12 -9.25 13.43 -5.56
N LYS A 13 -8.52 12.34 -5.31
CA LYS A 13 -7.79 11.53 -6.28
C LYS A 13 -7.78 10.10 -5.81
N ASP A 14 -7.88 9.16 -6.75
CA ASP A 14 -7.69 7.75 -6.46
C ASP A 14 -6.31 7.51 -5.82
N ILE A 15 -6.29 6.65 -4.82
CA ILE A 15 -5.09 6.19 -4.14
C ILE A 15 -4.85 4.73 -4.52
N CYS A 16 -3.71 4.48 -5.17
CA CYS A 16 -3.25 3.16 -5.55
C CYS A 16 -2.05 2.75 -4.70
N ILE A 17 -2.10 1.56 -4.09
CA ILE A 17 -0.93 0.92 -3.49
C ILE A 17 -0.33 -0.08 -4.48
N TYR A 18 0.88 0.18 -4.96
CA TYR A 18 1.62 -0.70 -5.86
C TYR A 18 2.53 -1.65 -5.08
N GLY A 19 2.27 -2.95 -5.22
CA GLY A 19 2.97 -4.02 -4.50
C GLY A 19 2.10 -4.61 -3.39
N LEU A 20 1.50 -5.77 -3.67
CA LEU A 20 0.67 -6.51 -2.74
C LEU A 20 1.49 -7.60 -2.03
N GLY A 21 2.43 -7.15 -1.18
CA GLY A 21 3.26 -7.99 -0.33
C GLY A 21 3.27 -7.52 1.11
N LYS A 22 4.32 -7.86 1.87
CA LYS A 22 4.50 -7.46 3.28
C LYS A 22 4.30 -5.95 3.50
N MET A 23 4.89 -5.13 2.63
CA MET A 23 4.77 -3.66 2.72
C MET A 23 3.37 -3.16 2.32
N GLY A 24 2.74 -3.76 1.31
CA GLY A 24 1.35 -3.45 0.94
C GLY A 24 0.37 -3.73 2.08
N ALA A 25 0.52 -4.88 2.75
CA ALA A 25 -0.26 -5.24 3.94
C ALA A 25 -0.01 -4.26 5.11
N CYS A 26 1.24 -3.82 5.31
CA CYS A 26 1.55 -2.80 6.32
C CYS A 26 0.86 -1.46 6.00
N MET A 27 0.84 -1.07 4.72
CA MET A 27 0.15 0.15 4.29
C MET A 27 -1.36 0.07 4.49
N PHE A 28 -2.00 -1.05 4.14
CA PHE A 28 -3.42 -1.32 4.39
C PHE A 28 -3.81 -1.03 5.86
N TRP A 29 -3.11 -1.67 6.80
CA TRP A 29 -3.39 -1.49 8.23
C TRP A 29 -3.14 -0.07 8.69
N SER A 30 -2.02 0.52 8.25
CA SER A 30 -1.68 1.92 8.60
C SER A 30 -2.76 2.89 8.11
N PHE A 31 -3.35 2.63 6.95
CA PHE A 31 -4.44 3.43 6.40
C PHE A 31 -5.71 3.29 7.26
N ARG A 32 -6.10 2.05 7.58
CA ARG A 32 -7.27 1.77 8.43
C ARG A 32 -7.17 2.42 9.81
N GLU A 33 -6.01 2.37 10.44
CA GLU A 33 -5.77 3.01 11.75
C GLU A 33 -5.88 4.54 11.71
N CYS A 34 -5.63 5.15 10.54
CA CYS A 34 -5.80 6.58 10.32
C CYS A 34 -7.21 6.99 9.87
N GLY A 35 -8.13 6.04 9.68
CA GLY A 35 -9.40 6.28 9.00
C GLY A 35 -9.23 6.65 7.52
N MET A 36 -8.16 6.19 6.87
CA MET A 36 -7.92 6.34 5.43
C MET A 36 -8.22 5.03 4.70
N GLN A 37 -8.42 5.14 3.39
CA GLN A 37 -8.68 4.01 2.50
C GLN A 37 -8.04 4.26 1.14
N GLU A 38 -7.38 3.25 0.62
CA GLU A 38 -6.98 3.13 -0.78
C GLU A 38 -8.13 2.63 -1.65
N ASP A 39 -8.13 3.03 -2.92
CA ASP A 39 -9.19 2.69 -3.88
C ASP A 39 -8.91 1.37 -4.60
N TYR A 40 -7.65 1.04 -4.82
CA TYR A 40 -7.22 -0.23 -5.40
C TYR A 40 -5.74 -0.53 -5.12
N TYR A 41 -5.39 -1.81 -5.29
CA TYR A 41 -4.01 -2.27 -5.35
C TYR A 41 -3.60 -2.47 -6.81
N ALA A 42 -2.30 -2.48 -7.07
CA ALA A 42 -1.75 -2.97 -8.34
C ALA A 42 -0.50 -3.82 -8.09
N ASP A 43 -0.34 -4.89 -8.85
CA ASP A 43 0.85 -5.75 -8.77
C ASP A 43 1.23 -6.31 -10.14
N LYS A 44 2.54 -6.53 -10.35
CA LYS A 44 3.07 -7.16 -11.55
C LYS A 44 2.88 -8.68 -11.53
N ASP A 45 2.75 -9.29 -10.36
CA ASP A 45 2.57 -10.73 -10.20
C ASP A 45 1.14 -11.14 -10.59
N PRO A 46 0.96 -11.94 -11.66
CA PRO A 46 -0.36 -12.37 -12.11
C PRO A 46 -1.15 -13.14 -11.05
N ASN A 47 -0.47 -13.84 -10.12
CA ASN A 47 -1.15 -14.57 -9.04
C ASN A 47 -1.79 -13.64 -8.00
N LYS A 48 -1.42 -12.36 -8.01
CA LYS A 48 -1.95 -11.34 -7.10
C LYS A 48 -3.02 -10.47 -7.74
N GLN A 49 -3.09 -10.48 -9.06
CA GLN A 49 -4.08 -9.73 -9.82
C GLN A 49 -5.46 -10.36 -9.62
N ASN A 50 -6.50 -9.52 -9.67
CA ASN A 50 -7.90 -9.87 -9.41
C ASN A 50 -8.22 -10.34 -7.98
N LEU A 51 -7.24 -10.37 -7.08
CA LEU A 51 -7.53 -10.56 -5.66
C LEU A 51 -8.41 -9.42 -5.14
N ASN A 52 -9.33 -9.78 -4.27
CA ASN A 52 -10.17 -8.84 -3.53
C ASN A 52 -9.81 -8.89 -2.05
N ILE A 53 -9.37 -7.77 -1.51
CA ILE A 53 -9.00 -7.59 -0.12
C ILE A 53 -9.95 -6.55 0.45
N ASP A 54 -10.84 -6.97 1.34
CA ASP A 54 -11.77 -6.05 2.01
C ASP A 54 -12.61 -5.21 1.02
N GLY A 55 -13.07 -5.82 -0.07
CA GLY A 55 -13.80 -5.16 -1.14
C GLY A 55 -12.91 -4.44 -2.17
N ILE A 56 -11.61 -4.30 -1.92
CA ILE A 56 -10.66 -3.56 -2.76
C ILE A 56 -9.93 -4.51 -3.70
N LYS A 57 -9.95 -4.21 -5.00
CA LYS A 57 -9.36 -5.07 -6.04
C LYS A 57 -7.87 -4.79 -6.25
N CYS A 58 -7.09 -5.84 -6.52
CA CYS A 58 -5.76 -5.73 -7.09
C CYS A 58 -5.82 -5.81 -8.63
N ILE A 59 -5.42 -4.76 -9.32
CA ILE A 59 -5.37 -4.69 -10.78
C ILE A 59 -3.98 -5.05 -11.31
N SER A 60 -3.90 -5.34 -12.61
CA SER A 60 -2.63 -5.59 -13.29
C SER A 60 -1.78 -4.31 -13.39
N PHE A 61 -0.48 -4.49 -13.60
CA PHE A 61 0.42 -3.37 -13.93
C PHE A 61 -0.05 -2.64 -15.20
N ASP A 62 -0.50 -3.37 -16.23
CA ASP A 62 -0.98 -2.77 -17.48
C ASP A 62 -2.25 -1.94 -17.27
N ASP A 63 -3.14 -2.37 -16.39
CA ASP A 63 -4.33 -1.60 -16.05
C ASP A 63 -4.00 -0.36 -15.21
N LEU A 64 -2.98 -0.44 -14.33
CA LEU A 64 -2.44 0.73 -13.65
C LEU A 64 -1.89 1.74 -14.67
N LEU A 65 -1.19 1.30 -15.72
CA LEU A 65 -0.67 2.20 -16.75
C LEU A 65 -1.76 2.91 -17.57
N LYS A 66 -3.01 2.41 -17.54
CA LYS A 66 -4.17 3.07 -18.18
C LYS A 66 -4.84 4.10 -17.25
N LYS A 67 -4.48 4.16 -15.96
CA LYS A 67 -5.04 5.11 -15.00
C LYS A 67 -4.57 6.55 -15.25
N ASP A 68 -5.34 7.50 -14.74
CA ASP A 68 -4.96 8.91 -14.78
C ASP A 68 -3.60 9.15 -14.10
N ARG A 69 -2.77 10.03 -14.65
CA ARG A 69 -1.41 10.29 -14.13
C ARG A 69 -1.40 11.13 -12.86
N SER A 70 -2.56 11.66 -12.46
CA SER A 70 -2.74 12.46 -11.25
C SER A 70 -3.15 11.65 -10.02
N ILE A 71 -3.39 10.34 -10.14
CA ILE A 71 -3.62 9.47 -8.97
C ILE A 71 -2.48 9.58 -7.97
N ILE A 72 -2.75 9.19 -6.72
CA ILE A 72 -1.73 9.03 -5.69
C ILE A 72 -1.22 7.59 -5.75
N LEU A 73 0.03 7.40 -6.16
CA LEU A 73 0.65 6.10 -6.29
C LEU A 73 1.64 5.88 -5.15
N ILE A 74 1.40 4.86 -4.32
CA ILE A 74 2.27 4.49 -3.20
C ILE A 74 3.00 3.20 -3.56
N VAL A 75 4.31 3.28 -3.74
CA VAL A 75 5.17 2.14 -4.03
C VAL A 75 5.52 1.42 -2.72
N ALA A 76 4.89 0.26 -2.52
CA ALA A 76 5.02 -0.61 -1.35
C ALA A 76 5.90 -1.83 -1.67
N LEU A 77 7.15 -1.56 -2.08
CA LEU A 77 8.17 -2.56 -2.38
C LEU A 77 9.42 -2.32 -1.53
N TYR A 78 10.21 -3.37 -1.28
CA TYR A 78 11.49 -3.23 -0.57
C TYR A 78 12.47 -2.36 -1.36
N ASP A 79 12.73 -2.71 -2.63
CA ASP A 79 13.49 -1.88 -3.57
C ASP A 79 12.57 -0.90 -4.32
N TYR A 80 12.01 0.05 -3.58
CA TYR A 80 11.09 1.05 -4.15
C TYR A 80 11.80 2.10 -5.02
N LYS A 81 13.11 2.33 -4.86
CA LYS A 81 13.78 3.52 -5.43
C LYS A 81 13.73 3.53 -6.96
N SER A 82 14.09 2.40 -7.57
CA SER A 82 14.06 2.20 -9.03
C SER A 82 12.63 2.31 -9.58
N VAL A 83 11.67 1.73 -8.87
CA VAL A 83 10.26 1.71 -9.24
C VAL A 83 9.61 3.09 -9.15
N VAL A 84 9.87 3.84 -8.07
CA VAL A 84 9.41 5.23 -7.92
C VAL A 84 9.92 6.09 -9.08
N LYS A 85 11.24 6.01 -9.38
CA LYS A 85 11.83 6.75 -10.50
C LYS A 85 11.16 6.39 -11.82
N SER A 86 10.88 5.10 -12.04
CA SER A 86 10.23 4.62 -13.27
C SER A 86 8.82 5.19 -13.43
N PHE A 87 7.99 5.15 -12.38
CA PHE A 87 6.64 5.73 -12.44
C PHE A 87 6.65 7.24 -12.67
N VAL A 88 7.59 7.96 -12.06
CA VAL A 88 7.78 9.40 -12.32
C VAL A 88 8.13 9.64 -13.78
N THR A 89 9.06 8.87 -14.36
CA THR A 89 9.40 8.94 -15.80
C THR A 89 8.21 8.61 -16.70
N MET A 90 7.32 7.70 -16.27
CA MET A 90 6.07 7.37 -16.97
C MET A 90 4.98 8.45 -16.84
N GLY A 91 5.28 9.56 -16.14
CA GLY A 91 4.42 10.74 -16.04
C GLY A 91 3.51 10.77 -14.82
N PHE A 92 3.57 9.79 -13.92
CA PHE A 92 2.79 9.85 -12.67
C PHE A 92 3.27 11.00 -11.79
N LYS A 93 2.33 11.85 -11.36
CA LYS A 93 2.63 13.13 -10.70
C LYS A 93 2.78 13.01 -9.18
N ASN A 94 2.08 12.07 -8.55
CA ASN A 94 2.04 11.92 -7.09
C ASN A 94 2.52 10.51 -6.71
N VAL A 95 3.82 10.26 -6.87
CA VAL A 95 4.46 8.98 -6.54
C VAL A 95 5.18 9.10 -5.20
N TYR A 96 4.83 8.24 -4.25
CA TYR A 96 5.45 8.16 -2.93
C TYR A 96 5.96 6.75 -2.67
N ASN A 97 7.01 6.61 -1.87
CA ASN A 97 7.33 5.29 -1.31
C ASN A 97 6.65 5.08 0.04
N TYR A 98 6.46 3.81 0.42
CA TYR A 98 5.80 3.46 1.67
C TYR A 98 6.47 4.08 2.91
N LYS A 99 7.81 4.25 2.92
CA LYS A 99 8.51 4.84 4.09
C LYS A 99 8.14 6.30 4.29
N GLU A 100 8.03 7.08 3.22
CA GLU A 100 7.60 8.48 3.28
C GLU A 100 6.19 8.61 3.86
N VAL A 101 5.27 7.75 3.40
CA VAL A 101 3.89 7.77 3.87
C VAL A 101 3.79 7.31 5.33
N LEU A 102 4.46 6.22 5.70
CA LEU A 102 4.49 5.76 7.10
C LEU A 102 5.12 6.78 8.04
N HIS A 103 6.19 7.44 7.62
CA HIS A 103 6.81 8.52 8.39
C HIS A 103 5.86 9.69 8.59
N ALA A 104 5.12 10.05 7.55
CA ALA A 104 4.09 11.07 7.61
C ALA A 104 2.98 10.69 8.61
N ILE A 105 2.46 9.45 8.53
CA ILE A 105 1.46 8.89 9.45
C ILE A 105 1.95 8.96 10.91
N ARG A 106 3.16 8.47 11.18
CA ARG A 106 3.74 8.42 12.54
C ARG A 106 3.93 9.78 13.18
N LYS A 107 4.13 10.83 12.38
CA LYS A 107 4.30 12.21 12.85
C LYS A 107 2.99 12.92 13.16
N GLU A 108 1.84 12.39 12.75
CA GLU A 108 0.58 13.00 13.15
C GLU A 108 0.32 12.77 14.64
N PRO A 109 -0.21 13.78 15.34
CA PRO A 109 -0.65 13.61 16.72
C PRO A 109 -1.65 12.46 16.80
N LYS A 110 -1.40 11.49 17.69
CA LYS A 110 -2.19 10.27 17.87
C LYS A 110 -3.65 10.50 18.32
N ARG A 111 -4.14 11.74 18.32
CA ARG A 111 -5.45 12.16 18.85
C ARG A 111 -6.65 11.52 18.14
N ASN A 112 -6.49 10.99 16.92
CA ASN A 112 -7.56 10.33 16.15
C ASN A 112 -7.23 8.89 15.74
N PHE A 113 -6.19 8.29 16.30
CA PHE A 113 -5.85 6.90 16.02
C PHE A 113 -6.48 6.03 17.10
N LYS A 114 -7.22 4.98 16.73
CA LYS A 114 -7.46 3.88 17.66
C LYS A 114 -6.09 3.31 17.99
N GLN A 115 -5.62 3.67 19.18
CA GLN A 115 -4.30 3.35 19.69
C GLN A 115 -4.05 1.85 19.56
N ILE A 116 -3.19 1.42 18.63
CA ILE A 116 -2.58 0.10 18.70
C ILE A 116 -1.07 0.31 18.59
N ARG A 117 -0.38 -0.23 19.59
CA ARG A 117 1.06 -0.18 19.78
C ARG A 117 1.50 -1.64 19.77
N SER A 118 2.47 -1.99 18.93
CA SER A 118 3.38 -3.14 19.08
C SER A 118 2.77 -4.55 18.89
N TYR A 119 3.60 -5.48 18.41
CA TYR A 119 3.45 -6.95 18.26
C TYR A 119 2.15 -7.50 17.64
N GLU A 120 0.97 -7.05 18.06
CA GLU A 120 -0.34 -7.33 17.45
C GLU A 120 -0.43 -6.85 16.00
N GLU A 121 0.23 -5.76 15.63
CA GLU A 121 0.28 -5.27 14.23
C GLU A 121 1.06 -6.24 13.34
N ALA A 122 2.21 -6.74 13.82
CA ALA A 122 2.99 -7.76 13.13
C ALA A 122 2.22 -9.09 13.08
N TYR A 123 1.47 -9.43 14.14
CA TYR A 123 0.59 -10.60 14.16
C TYR A 123 -0.58 -10.45 13.18
N LYS A 124 -1.26 -9.30 13.13
CA LYS A 124 -2.33 -9.01 12.16
C LYS A 124 -1.82 -9.00 10.74
N VAL A 125 -0.64 -8.43 10.48
CA VAL A 125 0.00 -8.53 9.15
C VAL A 125 0.31 -10.00 8.84
N LYS A 126 0.85 -10.78 9.79
CA LYS A 126 1.06 -12.23 9.61
C LYS A 126 -0.24 -13.00 9.37
N GLN A 127 -1.33 -12.68 10.06
CA GLN A 127 -2.65 -13.30 9.88
C GLN A 127 -3.26 -12.92 8.54
N VAL A 128 -3.19 -11.65 8.15
CA VAL A 128 -3.66 -11.20 6.82
C VAL A 128 -2.84 -11.81 5.71
N VAL A 129 -1.52 -11.86 5.84
CA VAL A 129 -0.65 -12.60 4.92
C VAL A 129 -1.04 -14.08 4.87
N LYS A 130 -1.36 -14.69 6.01
CA LYS A 130 -1.81 -16.09 6.08
C LYS A 130 -3.20 -16.29 5.46
N GLU A 131 -4.14 -15.36 5.67
CA GLU A 131 -5.46 -15.36 5.03
C GLU A 131 -5.33 -15.17 3.52
N TRP A 132 -4.43 -14.29 3.07
CA TRP A 132 -4.10 -14.12 1.67
C TRP A 132 -3.53 -15.43 1.10
N LEU A 133 -2.56 -16.05 1.78
CA LEU A 133 -2.06 -17.39 1.42
C LEU A 133 -3.20 -18.42 1.29
N CYS A 134 -4.13 -18.46 2.25
CA CYS A 134 -5.29 -19.34 2.22
C CYS A 134 -6.27 -19.04 1.06
N ARG A 135 -6.33 -17.79 0.59
CA ARG A 135 -7.14 -17.37 -0.58
C ARG A 135 -6.42 -17.58 -1.92
N GLY A 136 -5.32 -18.34 -1.92
CA GLY A 136 -4.59 -18.70 -3.13
C GLY A 136 -3.53 -17.68 -3.57
N VAL A 137 -3.27 -16.66 -2.76
CA VAL A 137 -2.14 -15.74 -3.00
C VAL A 137 -0.85 -16.52 -2.78
N LYS A 138 -0.06 -16.76 -3.82
CA LYS A 138 1.27 -17.36 -3.68
C LYS A 138 2.25 -16.30 -3.16
N LEU A 139 2.41 -16.20 -1.84
CA LEU A 139 3.52 -15.45 -1.24
C LEU A 139 4.64 -16.42 -0.92
N ASN A 140 5.86 -16.17 -1.39
CA ASN A 140 7.01 -16.96 -0.99
C ASN A 140 7.32 -16.66 0.49
N ILE A 141 7.39 -17.69 1.32
CA ILE A 141 7.68 -17.56 2.75
C ILE A 141 9.04 -16.90 3.00
N ASN A 142 9.99 -17.02 2.06
CA ASN A 142 11.29 -16.38 2.14
C ASN A 142 11.18 -14.84 2.03
N ASP A 143 10.21 -14.32 1.28
CA ASP A 143 9.91 -12.87 1.21
C ASP A 143 9.32 -12.31 2.51
N LEU A 144 8.89 -13.19 3.43
CA LEU A 144 8.30 -12.82 4.73
C LEU A 144 9.33 -12.77 5.85
N LEU A 145 10.39 -13.60 5.75
CA LEU A 145 11.36 -13.86 6.81
C LEU A 145 12.69 -13.12 6.61
N GLU A 146 13.07 -12.79 5.38
CA GLU A 146 14.27 -11.99 5.09
C GLU A 146 13.87 -10.59 4.61
N GLY A 147 13.82 -9.66 5.56
CA GLY A 147 13.59 -8.24 5.31
C GLY A 147 13.44 -7.43 6.58
#